data_AF-A0A382FW51-F1
#
_entry.id   AF-A0A382FW51-F1
#
_cell.length_a   1.000
_cell.length_b   1.000
_cell.length_c   1.000
_cell.angle_alpha   90.00
_cell.angle_beta   90.00
_cell.angle_gamma   90.00
#
_symmetry.space_group_name_H-M   'P 1'
#
loop_
_entity.id
_entity.type
_entity.pdbx_description
1 polymer ?
#
loop_
_entity_poly.entity_id
_entity_poly.type
_entity_poly.pdbx_seq_one_letter_code
_entity_poly.pdbx_strand_id
1 'polypeptide(L)'
;MPGMFRKIPKMLFSKDGPLFLRFPGVLKTIPFLLKYLSYAKTDKVEYISKHLASLLSDSIGEHKKLAEGTKATKWIERSPFLFIYKNKGDFIKDSFTWDLRKKHGFNLIDIEKNELNNLLPGLSNEYQFAIKINDQGYISNSQNYLDDLISGFKELGGEIIEDEVVDIVSKENQVEIKTKNTNLNADNVLVSSGIYSESFSKKFGIQVPMQSERGYHLELFETNIRIKYPIMN
;
A
#
# COMPACT_ATOMS: atom_id res chain seq x y z
N MET A 1 11.44 -8.44 3.80
CA MET A 1 12.07 -9.69 3.31
C MET A 1 13.21 -10.11 4.22
N PRO A 2 13.32 -11.40 4.57
CA PRO A 2 14.47 -11.92 5.31
C PRO A 2 15.79 -11.59 4.62
N GLY A 3 16.82 -11.30 5.42
CA GLY A 3 18.16 -11.01 4.89
C GLY A 3 18.33 -9.63 4.22
N MET A 4 17.35 -8.73 4.35
CA MET A 4 17.40 -7.36 3.80
C MET A 4 18.69 -6.62 4.17
N PHE A 5 19.19 -6.80 5.40
CA PHE A 5 20.44 -6.18 5.86
C PHE A 5 21.65 -6.46 4.95
N ARG A 6 21.73 -7.66 4.35
CA ARG A 6 22.82 -8.01 3.43
C ARG A 6 22.70 -7.29 2.08
N LYS A 7 21.49 -6.91 1.67
CA LYS A 7 21.21 -6.21 0.41
C LYS A 7 21.41 -4.70 0.53
N ILE A 8 21.24 -4.13 1.73
CA ILE A 8 21.31 -2.68 1.99
C ILE A 8 22.60 -2.03 1.47
N PRO A 9 23.81 -2.52 1.79
CA PRO A 9 25.04 -1.89 1.30
C PRO A 9 25.07 -1.80 -0.22
N LYS A 10 24.71 -2.88 -0.91
CA LYS A 10 24.64 -2.91 -2.38
C LYS A 10 23.61 -1.91 -2.92
N MET A 11 22.43 -1.82 -2.30
CA MET A 11 21.39 -0.88 -2.71
C MET A 11 21.80 0.58 -2.49
N LEU A 12 22.49 0.88 -1.39
CA LEU A 12 22.89 2.24 -1.01
C LEU A 12 24.05 2.78 -1.87
N PHE A 13 25.00 1.93 -2.24
CA PHE A 13 26.19 2.31 -2.99
C PHE A 13 26.08 2.07 -4.50
N SER A 14 24.97 1.50 -4.98
CA SER A 14 24.70 1.39 -6.41
C SER A 14 24.18 2.73 -6.93
N LYS A 15 24.76 3.21 -8.04
CA LYS A 15 24.37 4.45 -8.71
C LYS A 15 22.87 4.48 -9.07
N ASP A 16 22.36 3.33 -9.50
CA ASP A 16 20.96 3.12 -9.88
C ASP A 16 20.22 2.26 -8.82
N GLY A 17 20.72 2.28 -7.59
CA GLY A 17 20.17 1.52 -6.49
C GLY A 17 18.82 2.09 -6.02
N PRO A 18 17.86 1.25 -5.63
CA PRO A 18 16.53 1.71 -5.23
C PRO A 18 16.50 2.33 -3.83
N LEU A 19 17.62 2.35 -3.09
CA LEU A 19 17.70 2.91 -1.74
C LEU A 19 18.51 4.21 -1.74
N PHE A 20 17.81 5.34 -1.66
CA PHE A 20 18.43 6.64 -1.50
C PHE A 20 18.21 7.19 -0.09
N LEU A 21 19.29 7.41 0.66
CA LEU A 21 19.25 7.96 2.01
C LEU A 21 19.91 9.35 2.04
N ARG A 22 19.10 10.40 2.21
CA ARG A 22 19.58 11.78 2.20
C ARG A 22 20.32 12.11 3.51
N PHE A 23 21.60 12.43 3.42
CA PHE A 23 22.38 12.99 4.53
C PHE A 23 22.14 14.52 4.68
N PRO A 24 22.13 15.07 5.91
CA PRO A 24 22.23 14.41 7.22
C PRO A 24 20.91 13.85 7.76
N GLY A 25 19.79 14.05 7.05
CA GLY A 25 18.45 13.67 7.51
C GLY A 25 18.30 12.20 7.94
N VAL A 26 19.00 11.29 7.24
CA VAL A 26 19.03 9.86 7.56
C VAL A 26 19.43 9.56 9.01
N LEU A 27 20.28 10.38 9.64
CA LEU A 27 20.72 10.15 11.02
C LEU A 27 19.55 10.13 12.00
N LYS A 28 18.51 10.95 11.75
CA LYS A 28 17.29 10.97 12.56
C LYS A 28 16.41 9.73 12.34
N THR A 29 16.56 9.05 11.21
CA THR A 29 15.77 7.88 10.81
C THR A 29 16.45 6.56 11.21
N ILE A 30 17.71 6.56 11.62
CA ILE A 30 18.45 5.35 12.05
C ILE A 30 17.69 4.53 13.10
N PRO A 31 17.14 5.10 14.19
CA PRO A 31 16.39 4.32 15.18
C PRO A 31 15.21 3.55 14.56
N PHE A 32 14.48 4.21 13.65
CA PHE A 32 13.40 3.58 12.90
C PHE A 32 13.93 2.46 11.99
N LEU A 33 15.03 2.67 11.26
CA LEU A 33 15.62 1.66 10.38
C LEU A 33 16.07 0.42 11.16
N LEU A 34 16.71 0.60 12.31
CA LEU A 34 17.11 -0.51 13.18
C LEU A 34 15.89 -1.30 13.67
N LYS A 35 14.81 -0.58 14.06
CA LYS A 35 13.55 -1.22 14.45
C LYS A 35 12.92 -1.97 13.27
N TYR A 36 12.82 -1.36 12.10
CA TYR A 36 12.32 -2.00 10.87
C TYR A 36 13.10 -3.28 10.55
N LEU A 37 14.43 -3.21 10.57
CA LEU A 37 15.29 -4.36 10.28
C LEU A 37 15.13 -5.49 11.30
N SER A 38 14.78 -5.19 12.56
CA SER A 38 14.48 -6.21 13.56
C SER A 38 13.25 -7.06 13.20
N TYR A 39 12.34 -6.55 12.36
CA TYR A 39 11.19 -7.27 11.81
C TYR A 39 11.46 -7.95 10.45
N ALA A 40 12.63 -7.73 9.86
CA ALA A 40 13.03 -8.37 8.61
C ALA A 40 13.64 -9.77 8.82
N LYS A 41 13.14 -10.52 9.82
CA LYS A 41 13.52 -11.92 10.11
C LYS A 41 12.41 -12.86 9.65
N THR A 42 12.75 -14.11 9.33
CA THR A 42 11.78 -15.09 8.77
C THR A 42 10.57 -15.29 9.67
N ASP A 43 10.77 -15.53 10.97
CA ASP A 43 9.71 -15.70 11.96
C ASP A 43 8.76 -14.49 12.03
N LYS A 44 9.32 -13.28 11.99
CA LYS A 44 8.54 -12.03 11.99
C LYS A 44 7.79 -11.83 10.70
N VAL A 45 8.41 -12.11 9.55
CA VAL A 45 7.77 -12.00 8.24
C VAL A 45 6.62 -12.99 8.13
N GLU A 46 6.80 -14.24 8.54
CA GLU A 46 5.71 -15.23 8.56
C GLU A 46 4.56 -14.82 9.49
N TYR A 47 4.89 -14.33 10.70
CA TYR A 47 3.89 -13.81 11.63
C TYR A 47 3.10 -12.66 11.00
N ILE A 48 3.78 -11.65 10.44
CA ILE A 48 3.14 -10.48 9.84
C ILE A 48 2.29 -10.90 8.65
N SER A 49 2.81 -11.73 7.75
CA SER A 49 2.08 -12.18 6.56
C SER A 49 0.83 -12.99 6.90
N LYS A 50 0.86 -13.82 7.95
CA LYS A 50 -0.32 -14.53 8.44
C LYS A 50 -1.46 -13.57 8.81
N HIS A 51 -1.16 -12.48 9.50
CA HIS A 51 -2.18 -11.52 9.95
C HIS A 51 -2.57 -10.51 8.87
N LEU A 52 -1.64 -10.14 7.98
CA LEU A 52 -1.97 -9.31 6.81
C LEU A 52 -2.83 -10.06 5.80
N ALA A 53 -2.61 -11.36 5.62
CA ALA A 53 -3.40 -12.16 4.69
C ALA A 53 -4.91 -12.10 5.01
N SER A 54 -5.30 -12.19 6.28
CA SER A 54 -6.72 -12.07 6.65
C SER A 54 -7.30 -10.70 6.34
N LEU A 55 -6.52 -9.62 6.52
CA LEU A 55 -6.96 -8.26 6.24
C LEU A 55 -7.08 -7.96 4.74
N LEU A 56 -6.29 -8.64 3.91
CA LEU A 56 -6.18 -8.34 2.48
C LEU A 56 -6.90 -9.36 1.58
N SER A 57 -7.36 -10.48 2.14
CA SER A 57 -7.88 -11.63 1.38
C SER A 57 -9.09 -11.31 0.50
N ASP A 58 -10.01 -10.43 0.95
CA ASP A 58 -11.18 -10.00 0.18
C ASP A 58 -11.20 -8.47 -0.03
N SER A 59 -10.04 -7.89 -0.36
CA SER A 59 -9.92 -6.43 -0.52
C SER A 59 -10.94 -5.86 -1.53
N ILE A 60 -11.22 -6.58 -2.62
CA ILE A 60 -12.20 -6.15 -3.63
C ILE A 60 -13.62 -6.17 -3.05
N GLY A 61 -13.99 -7.24 -2.34
CA GLY A 61 -15.30 -7.35 -1.70
C GLY A 61 -15.51 -6.25 -0.67
N GLU A 62 -14.51 -6.00 0.18
CA GLU A 62 -14.53 -4.93 1.18
C GLU A 62 -14.64 -3.54 0.54
N HIS A 63 -13.90 -3.27 -0.55
CA HIS A 63 -14.04 -2.01 -1.29
C HIS A 63 -15.43 -1.84 -1.93
N LYS A 64 -16.02 -2.92 -2.45
CA LYS A 64 -17.37 -2.90 -3.01
C LYS A 64 -18.43 -2.66 -1.94
N LYS A 65 -18.28 -3.32 -0.79
CA LYS A 65 -19.16 -3.14 0.37
C LYS A 65 -19.08 -1.72 0.92
N LEU A 66 -17.88 -1.15 1.02
CA LEU A 66 -17.69 0.26 1.39
C LEU A 66 -18.37 1.22 0.41
N ALA A 67 -18.30 0.92 -0.89
CA ALA A 67 -18.87 1.75 -1.95
C ALA A 67 -20.36 1.48 -2.21
N GLU A 68 -20.98 0.53 -1.52
CA GLU A 68 -22.38 0.15 -1.70
C GLU A 68 -23.30 1.34 -1.43
N GLY A 69 -24.29 1.55 -2.31
CA GLY A 69 -25.17 2.72 -2.25
C GLY A 69 -24.57 4.03 -2.75
N THR A 70 -23.27 4.06 -3.10
CA THR A 70 -22.60 5.25 -3.66
C THR A 70 -22.30 5.08 -5.16
N LYS A 71 -21.97 6.19 -5.83
CA LYS A 71 -21.46 6.16 -7.21
C LYS A 71 -20.05 5.58 -7.31
N ALA A 72 -19.36 5.36 -6.19
CA ALA A 72 -17.96 4.97 -6.17
C ALA A 72 -17.72 3.55 -6.69
N THR A 73 -18.74 2.68 -6.66
CA THR A 73 -18.65 1.27 -7.09
C THR A 73 -18.14 1.14 -8.54
N LYS A 74 -18.46 2.10 -9.42
CA LYS A 74 -18.05 2.08 -10.84
C LYS A 74 -16.54 2.22 -11.06
N TRP A 75 -15.79 2.68 -10.05
CA TRP A 75 -14.33 2.83 -10.16
C TRP A 75 -13.58 1.55 -9.75
N ILE A 76 -14.26 0.55 -9.21
CA ILE A 76 -13.65 -0.69 -8.73
C ILE A 76 -13.61 -1.71 -9.87
N GLU A 77 -12.42 -1.90 -10.45
CA GLU A 77 -12.20 -2.83 -11.55
C GLU A 77 -11.69 -4.18 -11.05
N ARG A 78 -12.27 -5.27 -11.55
CA ARG A 78 -11.71 -6.61 -11.38
C ARG A 78 -10.68 -6.89 -12.47
N SER A 79 -9.51 -7.34 -12.07
CA SER A 79 -8.38 -7.53 -12.97
C SER A 79 -7.46 -8.62 -12.44
N PRO A 80 -6.79 -9.40 -13.30
CA PRO A 80 -5.59 -10.08 -12.84
C PRO A 80 -4.51 -9.04 -12.49
N PHE A 81 -3.54 -9.47 -11.68
CA PHE A 81 -2.30 -8.74 -11.44
C PHE A 81 -1.13 -9.59 -11.92
N LEU A 82 -0.23 -9.01 -12.72
CA LEU A 82 0.89 -9.74 -13.31
C LEU A 82 2.22 -9.27 -12.71
N PHE A 83 3.03 -10.22 -12.30
CA PHE A 83 4.42 -10.01 -11.89
C PHE A 83 5.32 -10.48 -13.02
N ILE A 84 5.93 -9.56 -13.75
CA ILE A 84 6.77 -9.84 -14.91
C ILE A 84 8.22 -10.04 -14.50
N TYR A 85 8.90 -10.95 -15.17
CA TYR A 85 10.29 -11.31 -14.92
C TYR A 85 11.05 -11.39 -16.25
N LYS A 86 12.35 -11.06 -16.22
CA LYS A 86 13.21 -11.25 -17.39
C LYS A 86 13.27 -12.71 -17.81
N ASN A 87 13.28 -13.62 -16.83
CA ASN A 87 13.29 -15.06 -17.04
C ASN A 87 12.74 -15.78 -15.80
N LYS A 88 12.39 -17.07 -15.96
CA LYS A 88 11.91 -17.94 -14.87
C LYS A 88 12.91 -18.09 -13.72
N GLY A 89 14.22 -17.98 -14.00
CA GLY A 89 15.26 -18.03 -12.98
C GLY A 89 15.18 -16.87 -11.98
N ASP A 90 14.78 -15.69 -12.43
CA ASP A 90 14.59 -14.53 -11.54
C ASP A 90 13.36 -14.70 -10.63
N PHE A 91 12.27 -15.28 -11.15
CA PHE A 91 11.13 -15.70 -10.34
C PHE A 91 11.53 -16.71 -9.24
N ILE A 92 12.36 -17.70 -9.58
CA ILE A 92 12.80 -18.73 -8.63
C ILE A 92 13.62 -18.11 -7.47
N LYS A 93 14.38 -17.04 -7.72
CA LYS A 93 15.14 -16.32 -6.68
C LYS A 93 14.22 -15.63 -5.66
N ASP A 94 12.97 -15.36 -6.03
CA ASP A 94 11.93 -14.77 -5.17
C ASP A 94 11.02 -15.82 -4.51
N SER A 95 11.35 -17.10 -4.64
CA SER A 95 10.56 -18.25 -4.12
C SER A 95 10.05 -18.06 -2.70
N PHE A 96 10.85 -17.53 -1.78
CA PHE A 96 10.41 -17.26 -0.40
C PHE A 96 9.11 -16.46 -0.32
N THR A 97 9.00 -15.36 -1.08
CA THR A 97 7.79 -14.52 -1.07
C THR A 97 6.61 -15.22 -1.71
N TRP A 98 6.89 -15.97 -2.79
CA TRP A 98 5.87 -16.71 -3.52
C TRP A 98 5.33 -17.90 -2.75
N ASP A 99 6.18 -18.60 -2.01
CA ASP A 99 5.79 -19.68 -1.10
C ASP A 99 4.90 -19.15 0.02
N LEU A 100 5.21 -17.95 0.53
CA LEU A 100 4.37 -17.29 1.53
C LEU A 100 3.00 -16.91 0.97
N ARG A 101 2.93 -16.37 -0.26
CA ARG A 101 1.66 -16.12 -0.94
C ARG A 101 0.86 -17.40 -1.17
N LYS A 102 1.48 -18.48 -1.66
CA LYS A 102 0.83 -19.79 -1.83
C LYS A 102 0.28 -20.33 -0.50
N LYS A 103 1.05 -20.24 0.59
CA LYS A 103 0.63 -20.63 1.95
C LYS A 103 -0.63 -19.88 2.42
N HIS A 104 -0.87 -18.69 1.88
CA HIS A 104 -2.04 -17.86 2.18
C HIS A 104 -3.11 -17.88 1.09
N GLY A 105 -3.10 -18.88 0.21
CA GLY A 105 -4.20 -19.16 -0.73
C GLY A 105 -4.12 -18.45 -2.07
N PHE A 106 -3.03 -17.72 -2.36
CA PHE A 106 -2.85 -17.12 -3.68
C PHE A 106 -2.52 -18.20 -4.72
N ASN A 107 -3.37 -18.30 -5.75
CA ASN A 107 -3.12 -19.16 -6.90
C ASN A 107 -2.15 -18.47 -7.87
N LEU A 108 -1.01 -19.11 -8.14
CA LEU A 108 0.02 -18.58 -9.03
C LEU A 108 -0.07 -19.28 -10.38
N ILE A 109 -0.29 -18.51 -11.44
CA ILE A 109 -0.34 -19.03 -12.80
C ILE A 109 0.92 -18.59 -13.53
N ASP A 110 1.75 -19.56 -13.90
CA ASP A 110 2.92 -19.35 -14.75
C ASP A 110 2.46 -18.90 -16.14
N ILE A 111 3.03 -17.80 -16.62
CA ILE A 111 2.80 -17.25 -17.96
C ILE A 111 4.14 -17.24 -18.69
N GLU A 112 4.28 -18.11 -19.68
CA GLU A 112 5.48 -18.20 -20.51
C GLU A 112 5.47 -17.11 -21.60
N LYS A 113 6.64 -16.81 -22.18
CA LYS A 113 6.88 -15.70 -23.11
C LYS A 113 5.80 -15.48 -24.18
N ASN A 114 5.37 -16.53 -24.87
CA ASN A 114 4.41 -16.38 -25.97
C ASN A 114 3.03 -15.94 -25.47
N GLU A 115 2.58 -16.47 -24.32
CA GLU A 115 1.33 -16.03 -23.69
C GLU A 115 1.50 -14.61 -23.13
N LEU A 116 2.64 -14.29 -22.55
CA LEU A 116 2.94 -12.96 -22.03
C LEU A 116 2.84 -11.88 -23.11
N ASN A 117 3.43 -12.13 -24.28
CA ASN A 117 3.37 -11.21 -25.43
C ASN A 117 1.95 -11.00 -25.95
N ASN A 118 1.11 -12.04 -25.92
CA ASN A 118 -0.30 -11.94 -26.29
C ASN A 118 -1.12 -11.16 -25.26
N LEU A 119 -0.83 -11.34 -23.96
CA LEU A 119 -1.51 -10.65 -22.87
C LEU A 119 -1.14 -9.16 -22.79
N LEU A 120 0.12 -8.84 -23.07
CA LEU A 120 0.70 -7.50 -22.95
C LEU A 120 1.39 -7.08 -24.25
N PRO A 121 0.63 -6.82 -25.34
CA PRO A 121 1.20 -6.37 -26.59
C PRO A 121 1.92 -5.02 -26.38
N GLY A 122 3.20 -4.96 -26.76
CA GLY A 122 4.07 -3.79 -26.55
C GLY A 122 4.99 -3.89 -25.33
N LEU A 123 4.91 -4.96 -24.52
CA LEU A 123 5.92 -5.22 -23.49
C LEU A 123 7.29 -5.51 -24.13
N SER A 124 8.37 -5.05 -23.48
CA SER A 124 9.74 -5.34 -23.93
C SER A 124 10.02 -6.84 -23.99
N ASN A 125 10.68 -7.28 -25.06
CA ASN A 125 11.12 -8.68 -25.27
C ASN A 125 12.13 -9.18 -24.22
N GLU A 126 12.65 -8.29 -23.36
CA GLU A 126 13.46 -8.66 -22.21
C GLU A 126 12.69 -9.45 -21.15
N TYR A 127 11.36 -9.24 -21.05
CA TYR A 127 10.50 -9.97 -20.13
C TYR A 127 9.98 -11.22 -20.81
N GLN A 128 10.29 -12.38 -20.25
CA GLN A 128 10.01 -13.68 -20.88
C GLN A 128 9.17 -14.60 -20.00
N PHE A 129 8.84 -14.16 -18.79
CA PHE A 129 8.07 -14.94 -17.84
C PHE A 129 7.22 -14.01 -16.98
N ALA A 130 6.05 -14.46 -16.55
CA ALA A 130 5.28 -13.76 -15.53
C ALA A 130 4.53 -14.73 -14.61
N ILE A 131 4.20 -14.24 -13.42
CA ILE A 131 3.21 -14.87 -12.55
C ILE A 131 1.93 -14.03 -12.61
N LYS A 132 0.83 -14.66 -13.04
CA LYS A 132 -0.50 -14.08 -13.03
C LYS A 132 -1.26 -14.54 -11.79
N ILE A 133 -1.78 -13.58 -11.04
CA ILE A 133 -2.72 -13.81 -9.95
C ILE A 133 -4.09 -13.31 -10.44
N ASN A 134 -5.08 -14.19 -10.48
CA ASN A 134 -6.46 -13.83 -10.82
C ASN A 134 -7.18 -13.19 -9.64
N ASP A 135 -8.40 -12.70 -9.87
CA ASP A 135 -9.30 -12.17 -8.84
C ASP A 135 -8.66 -11.06 -7.99
N GLN A 136 -7.81 -10.26 -8.63
CA GLN A 136 -7.31 -9.01 -8.07
C GLN A 136 -8.17 -7.84 -8.60
N GLY A 137 -7.78 -6.63 -8.26
CA GLY A 137 -8.49 -5.44 -8.72
C GLY A 137 -7.66 -4.18 -8.54
N TYR A 138 -8.19 -3.10 -9.11
CA TYR A 138 -7.63 -1.76 -8.94
C TYR A 138 -8.75 -0.72 -8.97
N ILE A 139 -8.46 0.46 -8.45
CA ILE A 139 -9.34 1.62 -8.59
C ILE A 139 -8.93 2.37 -9.85
N SER A 140 -9.82 2.49 -10.82
CA SER A 140 -9.52 3.06 -12.14
C SER A 140 -9.30 4.58 -12.11
N ASN A 141 -9.88 5.28 -11.12
CA ASN A 141 -9.58 6.67 -10.83
C ASN A 141 -9.71 6.91 -9.32
N SER A 142 -8.59 7.05 -8.61
CA SER A 142 -8.58 7.15 -7.14
C SER A 142 -9.20 8.44 -6.62
N GLN A 143 -9.04 9.56 -7.35
CA GLN A 143 -9.61 10.85 -6.97
C GLN A 143 -11.13 10.78 -7.02
N ASN A 144 -11.69 10.39 -8.18
CA ASN A 144 -13.14 10.33 -8.33
C ASN A 144 -13.78 9.24 -7.46
N TYR A 145 -13.04 8.15 -7.16
CA TYR A 145 -13.49 7.14 -6.19
C TYR A 145 -13.68 7.76 -4.80
N LEU A 146 -12.70 8.55 -4.33
CA LEU A 146 -12.81 9.26 -3.07
C LEU A 146 -13.93 10.31 -3.09
N ASP A 147 -14.04 11.09 -4.16
CA ASP A 147 -15.07 12.13 -4.30
C ASP A 147 -16.49 11.54 -4.24
N ASP A 148 -16.71 10.41 -4.91
CA ASP A 148 -18.00 9.70 -4.88
C ASP A 148 -18.28 9.09 -3.48
N LEU A 149 -17.26 8.60 -2.77
CA LEU A 149 -17.41 8.13 -1.38
C LEU A 149 -17.75 9.27 -0.41
N ILE A 150 -17.05 10.40 -0.53
CA ILE A 150 -17.32 11.63 0.24
C ILE A 150 -18.74 12.12 0.00
N SER A 151 -19.19 12.10 -1.27
CA SER A 151 -20.55 12.47 -1.61
C SER A 151 -21.57 11.55 -0.94
N GLY A 152 -21.36 10.23 -1.00
CA GLY A 152 -22.21 9.26 -0.29
C GLY A 152 -22.21 9.45 1.23
N PHE A 153 -21.07 9.75 1.84
CA PHE A 153 -20.98 10.05 3.28
C PHE A 153 -21.83 11.28 3.66
N LYS A 154 -21.79 12.34 2.84
CA LYS A 154 -22.62 13.54 3.04
C LYS A 154 -24.11 13.25 2.86
N GLU A 155 -24.49 12.46 1.87
CA GLU A 155 -25.88 12.05 1.64
C GLU A 155 -26.46 11.24 2.83
N LEU A 156 -25.61 10.53 3.57
CA LEU A 156 -25.97 9.82 4.80
C LEU A 156 -26.00 10.73 6.05
N GLY A 157 -25.79 12.03 5.89
CA GLY A 157 -25.79 13.02 6.99
C GLY A 157 -24.43 13.26 7.64
N GLY A 158 -23.35 12.72 7.06
CA GLY A 158 -21.99 13.00 7.50
C GLY A 158 -21.54 14.43 7.17
N GLU A 159 -20.84 15.06 8.11
CA GLU A 159 -20.29 16.40 7.92
C GLU A 159 -18.78 16.35 7.69
N ILE A 160 -18.28 17.17 6.76
CA ILE A 160 -16.85 17.35 6.53
C ILE A 160 -16.47 18.75 7.00
N ILE A 161 -15.59 18.80 8.00
CA ILE A 161 -15.02 20.02 8.54
C ILE A 161 -13.56 20.08 8.09
N GLU A 162 -13.25 21.04 7.22
CA GLU A 162 -11.87 21.31 6.79
C GLU A 162 -11.18 22.21 7.82
N ASP A 163 -10.52 21.58 8.80
CA ASP A 163 -9.72 22.28 9.80
C ASP A 163 -8.51 21.41 10.22
N GLU A 164 -7.45 22.06 10.71
CA GLU A 164 -6.27 21.38 11.20
C GLU A 164 -6.44 21.04 12.69
N VAL A 165 -6.51 19.75 12.99
CA VAL A 165 -6.48 19.25 14.37
C VAL A 165 -5.06 19.44 14.93
N VAL A 166 -4.95 20.21 16.00
CA VAL A 166 -3.67 20.48 16.69
C VAL A 166 -3.52 19.66 17.97
N ASP A 167 -4.63 19.23 18.59
CA ASP A 167 -4.61 18.39 19.78
C ASP A 167 -5.91 17.57 19.95
N ILE A 168 -5.81 16.47 20.70
CA ILE A 168 -6.93 15.65 21.15
C ILE A 168 -6.78 15.45 22.65
N VAL A 169 -7.80 15.86 23.42
CA VAL A 169 -7.79 15.84 24.88
C VAL A 169 -8.95 14.99 25.38
N SER A 170 -8.66 13.93 26.14
CA SER A 170 -9.69 13.18 26.85
C SER A 170 -10.16 13.96 28.08
N LYS A 171 -11.47 14.14 28.19
CA LYS A 171 -12.19 14.67 29.37
C LYS A 171 -13.02 13.54 29.98
N GLU A 172 -13.59 13.77 31.16
CA GLU A 172 -14.29 12.72 31.95
C GLU A 172 -15.37 11.96 31.15
N ASN A 173 -16.15 12.65 30.32
CA ASN A 173 -17.27 12.05 29.57
C ASN A 173 -17.23 12.30 28.05
N GLN A 174 -16.17 12.93 27.53
CA GLN A 174 -16.06 13.27 26.11
C GLN A 174 -14.60 13.44 25.69
N VAL A 175 -14.38 13.54 24.39
CA VAL A 175 -13.09 13.92 23.80
C VAL A 175 -13.22 15.32 23.22
N GLU A 176 -12.35 16.22 23.64
CA GLU A 176 -12.20 17.55 23.01
C GLU A 176 -11.16 17.46 21.90
N ILE A 177 -11.55 17.88 20.70
CA ILE A 177 -10.68 17.98 19.52
C ILE A 177 -10.33 19.45 19.37
N LYS A 178 -9.08 19.79 19.62
CA LYS A 178 -8.59 21.16 19.43
C LYS A 178 -8.16 21.33 17.98
N THR A 179 -8.68 22.36 17.34
CA THR A 179 -8.31 22.71 15.97
C THR A 179 -7.70 24.11 15.92
N LYS A 180 -7.29 24.57 14.73
CA LYS A 180 -6.79 25.94 14.56
C LYS A 180 -7.88 26.99 14.73
N ASN A 181 -9.11 26.70 14.32
CA ASN A 181 -10.18 27.69 14.27
C ASN A 181 -11.24 27.48 15.35
N THR A 182 -11.82 26.28 15.47
CA THR A 182 -12.93 26.01 16.41
C THR A 182 -12.84 24.61 17.00
N ASN A 183 -12.70 24.54 18.32
CA ASN A 183 -12.68 23.27 19.04
C ASN A 183 -14.01 22.53 18.90
N LEU A 184 -13.92 21.21 18.76
CA LEU A 184 -15.05 20.31 18.67
C LEU A 184 -15.08 19.37 19.88
N ASN A 185 -16.25 18.83 20.20
CA ASN A 185 -16.40 17.77 21.20
C ASN A 185 -17.07 16.56 20.55
N ALA A 186 -16.62 15.37 20.92
CA ALA A 186 -17.18 14.11 20.44
C ALA A 186 -17.16 13.05 21.54
N ASP A 187 -18.08 12.09 21.50
CA ASP A 187 -18.06 10.95 22.42
C ASP A 187 -16.88 10.00 22.10
N ASN A 188 -16.55 9.87 20.82
CA ASN A 188 -15.50 8.99 20.31
C ASN A 188 -14.69 9.68 19.20
N VAL A 189 -13.41 9.32 19.10
CA VAL A 189 -12.51 9.84 18.05
C VAL A 189 -11.72 8.71 17.41
N LEU A 190 -11.76 8.62 16.08
CA LEU A 190 -10.91 7.77 15.28
C LEU A 190 -9.77 8.61 14.69
N VAL A 191 -8.52 8.23 14.97
CA VAL A 191 -7.35 8.87 14.37
C VAL A 191 -6.95 8.12 13.09
N SER A 192 -7.18 8.74 11.93
CA SER A 192 -6.82 8.21 10.60
C SER A 192 -5.94 9.19 9.80
N SER A 193 -5.03 9.90 10.48
CA SER A 193 -4.23 11.01 9.92
C SER A 193 -2.89 10.59 9.30
N GLY A 194 -2.77 9.34 8.87
CA GLY A 194 -1.57 8.81 8.21
C GLY A 194 -0.32 8.98 9.07
N ILE A 195 0.75 9.57 8.50
CA ILE A 195 2.04 9.77 9.18
C ILE A 195 1.93 10.66 10.42
N TYR A 196 0.92 11.52 10.49
CA TYR A 196 0.68 12.41 11.63
C TYR A 196 -0.05 11.71 12.77
N SER A 197 -0.49 10.46 12.61
CA SER A 197 -1.22 9.75 13.69
C SER A 197 -0.38 9.57 14.96
N GLU A 198 0.95 9.54 14.85
CA GLU A 198 1.85 9.37 16.00
C GLU A 198 1.79 10.55 16.99
N SER A 199 1.58 11.78 16.51
CA SER A 199 1.52 12.96 17.40
C SER A 199 0.31 12.92 18.34
N PHE A 200 -0.78 12.26 17.89
CA PHE A 200 -1.99 12.08 18.66
C PHE A 200 -1.94 10.81 19.53
N SER A 201 -1.58 9.66 18.94
CA SER A 201 -1.65 8.36 19.61
C SER A 201 -0.68 8.21 20.78
N LYS A 202 0.50 8.85 20.73
CA LYS A 202 1.48 8.83 21.83
C LYS A 202 0.93 9.38 23.15
N LYS A 203 0.02 10.35 23.11
CA LYS A 203 -0.62 10.93 24.31
C LYS A 203 -1.48 9.90 25.05
N PHE A 204 -1.95 8.89 24.33
CA PHE A 204 -2.74 7.78 24.85
C PHE A 204 -1.89 6.51 25.07
N GLY A 205 -0.57 6.64 25.13
CA GLY A 205 0.35 5.53 25.39
C GLY A 205 0.55 4.58 24.20
N ILE A 206 0.01 4.91 23.02
CA ILE A 206 0.16 4.09 21.81
C ILE A 206 1.30 4.67 20.98
N GLN A 207 2.35 3.87 20.77
CA GLN A 207 3.45 4.25 19.90
C GLN A 207 3.63 3.25 18.77
N VAL A 208 3.41 3.73 17.54
CA VAL A 208 3.67 2.96 16.33
C VAL A 208 4.89 3.56 15.63
N PRO A 209 5.96 2.78 15.39
CA PRO A 209 7.13 3.29 14.67
C PRO A 209 6.73 3.57 13.22
N MET A 210 6.59 4.84 12.87
CA MET A 210 6.25 5.30 11.53
C MET A 210 7.31 6.26 11.00
N GLN A 211 7.55 6.20 9.70
CA GLN A 211 8.45 7.09 8.99
C GLN A 211 7.84 7.40 7.63
N SER A 212 7.89 8.67 7.22
CA SER A 212 7.46 9.07 5.88
C SER A 212 8.38 8.47 4.82
N GLU A 213 7.80 7.85 3.80
CA GLU A 213 8.47 7.48 2.57
C GLU A 213 7.96 8.36 1.42
N ARG A 214 8.81 8.62 0.41
CA ARG A 214 8.40 9.30 -0.82
C ARG A 214 8.27 8.29 -1.94
N GLY A 215 7.04 8.14 -2.44
CA GLY A 215 6.79 7.49 -3.73
C GLY A 215 6.77 8.52 -4.86
N TYR A 216 7.12 8.08 -6.07
CA TYR A 216 7.00 8.86 -7.29
C TYR A 216 6.06 8.12 -8.24
N HIS A 217 5.21 8.87 -8.93
CA HIS A 217 4.36 8.34 -10.00
C HIS A 217 4.52 9.22 -11.24
N LEU A 218 4.32 8.61 -12.40
CA LEU A 218 4.28 9.30 -13.69
C LEU A 218 2.99 8.91 -14.40
N GLU A 219 2.27 9.90 -14.88
CA GLU A 219 1.13 9.70 -15.77
C GLU A 219 1.58 10.01 -17.20
N LEU A 220 1.40 9.03 -18.08
CA LEU A 220 1.75 9.15 -19.49
C LEU A 220 0.47 9.36 -20.29
N PHE A 221 0.46 10.39 -21.14
CA PHE A 221 -0.66 10.72 -22.00
C PHE A 221 -0.33 10.34 -23.45
N GLU A 222 -1.36 10.03 -24.25
CA GLU A 222 -1.22 9.76 -25.68
C GLU A 222 -0.21 8.65 -26.03
N THR A 223 -0.15 7.60 -25.21
CA THR A 223 0.76 6.47 -25.44
C THR A 223 0.30 5.64 -26.64
N ASN A 224 1.27 5.16 -27.44
CA ASN A 224 1.02 4.21 -28.54
C ASN A 224 0.82 2.76 -28.06
N ILE A 225 1.01 2.51 -26.76
CA ILE A 225 0.83 1.21 -26.10
C ILE A 225 -0.20 1.39 -25.00
N ARG A 226 -1.12 0.42 -24.88
CA ARG A 226 -2.07 0.36 -23.77
C ARG A 226 -1.90 -0.95 -23.01
N ILE A 227 -1.39 -0.84 -21.78
CA ILE A 227 -1.26 -1.99 -20.88
C ILE A 227 -2.65 -2.30 -20.32
N LYS A 228 -3.13 -3.52 -20.57
CA LYS A 228 -4.50 -3.92 -20.20
C LYS A 228 -4.69 -4.18 -18.71
N TYR A 229 -3.64 -4.64 -18.03
CA TYR A 229 -3.69 -5.08 -16.63
C TYR A 229 -2.58 -4.43 -15.81
N PRO A 230 -2.76 -4.25 -14.49
CA PRO A 230 -1.66 -3.88 -13.62
C PRO A 230 -0.51 -4.89 -13.72
N ILE A 231 0.70 -4.35 -13.88
CA ILE A 231 1.95 -5.12 -13.95
C ILE A 231 2.93 -4.63 -12.89
N MET A 232 3.74 -5.54 -12.35
CA MET A 232 4.86 -5.24 -11.46
C MET A 232 6.09 -6.01 -11.91
N ASN A 233 7.26 -5.39 -11.84
CA ASN A 233 8.57 -5.99 -12.10
C ASN A 233 9.35 -6.05 -10.78
#